data_AF-A0A968X885-F1
#
_entry.id   AF-A0A968X885-F1
#
_cell.length_a   1.000
_cell.length_b   1.000
_cell.length_c   1.000
_cell.angle_alpha   90.00
_cell.angle_beta   90.00
_cell.angle_gamma   90.00
#
_symmetry.space_group_name_H-M   'P 1'
#
loop_
_entity.id
_entity.type
_entity.pdbx_description
1 polymer ?
#
loop_
_entity_poly.entity_id
_entity_poly.type
_entity_poly.pdbx_seq_one_letter_code
_entity_poly.pdbx_strand_id
1 'polypeptide(L)' 'MANTKNRTKRMIPHHSGAILMCEQSSITDPEIIKLCNDIVAAQKAEIAHMQALLERY' A
#
# COMPACT_ATOMS: atom_id res chain seq x y z
N MET A 1 5.94 -15.01 -16.30
CA MET A 1 4.65 -14.36 -15.97
C MET A 1 4.03 -14.85 -14.65
N ALA A 2 4.05 -16.15 -14.32
CA ALA A 2 3.48 -16.67 -13.06
C ALA A 2 4.08 -16.09 -11.76
N ASN A 3 5.39 -15.81 -11.74
CA ASN A 3 6.06 -15.27 -10.56
C ASN A 3 5.62 -13.83 -10.22
N THR A 4 5.31 -13.02 -11.24
CA THR A 4 4.87 -11.63 -11.06
C THR A 4 3.47 -11.57 -10.45
N LYS A 5 2.52 -12.40 -10.91
CA LYS A 5 1.18 -12.52 -10.30
C LYS A 5 1.26 -12.88 -8.81
N ASN A 6 2.10 -13.84 -8.44
CA ASN A 6 2.30 -14.23 -7.03
C ASN A 6 2.98 -13.14 -6.19
N ARG A 7 3.80 -12.28 -6.80
CA ARG A 7 4.34 -11.10 -6.12
C ARG A 7 3.22 -10.10 -5.84
N THR A 8 2.43 -9.74 -6.84
CA THR A 8 1.33 -8.78 -6.74
C THR A 8 0.30 -9.18 -5.67
N LYS A 9 -0.11 -10.46 -5.65
CA LYS A 9 -1.05 -10.99 -4.65
C LYS A 9 -0.54 -10.89 -3.20
N ARG A 10 0.78 -10.91 -2.99
CA ARG A 10 1.41 -10.75 -1.67
C ARG A 10 1.67 -9.28 -1.32
N MET A 11 1.91 -8.43 -2.31
CA MET A 11 2.19 -7.02 -2.09
C MET A 11 0.92 -6.24 -1.73
N ILE A 12 -0.23 -6.53 -2.35
CA ILE A 12 -1.50 -5.87 -1.96
C ILE A 12 -1.74 -5.93 -0.43
N PRO A 13 -1.75 -7.10 0.23
CA PRO A 13 -1.95 -7.16 1.69
C PRO A 13 -0.80 -6.55 2.49
N HIS A 14 0.45 -6.63 2.02
CA HIS A 14 1.59 -5.94 2.65
C HIS A 14 1.36 -4.42 2.69
N HIS A 15 0.95 -3.84 1.55
CA HIS A 15 0.67 -2.41 1.45
C HIS A 15 -0.54 -2.00 2.30
N SER A 16 -1.62 -2.80 2.26
CA SER A 16 -2.79 -2.56 3.12
C SER A 16 -2.45 -2.59 4.61
N GLY A 17 -1.51 -3.44 5.03
CA GLY A 17 -1.01 -3.46 6.41
C GLY A 17 -0.30 -2.16 6.82
N ALA A 18 0.53 -1.60 5.95
CA ALA A 18 1.21 -0.33 6.22
C ALA A 18 0.24 0.87 6.25
N ILE A 19 -0.77 0.87 5.37
CA ILE A 19 -1.86 1.86 5.42
C ILE A 19 -2.60 1.78 6.75
N LEU A 20 -3.00 0.57 7.16
CA LEU A 20 -3.72 0.36 8.42
C LEU A 20 -2.90 0.84 9.62
N MET A 21 -1.60 0.54 9.65
CA MET A 21 -0.69 1.02 10.69
C MET A 21 -0.69 2.55 10.75
N CYS A 22 -0.59 3.24 9.60
CA CYS A 22 -0.63 4.71 9.55
C CYS A 22 -1.98 5.28 10.01
N GLU A 23 -3.09 4.66 9.59
CA GLU A 23 -4.45 5.14 9.90
C GLU A 23 -4.87 4.86 11.36
N GLN A 24 -4.31 3.85 12.02
CA GLN A 24 -4.65 3.47 13.40
C GLN A 24 -3.66 3.94 14.47
N SER A 25 -2.50 4.47 14.07
CA SER A 25 -1.50 4.94 15.02
C SER A 25 -1.88 6.31 15.58
N SER A 26 -1.82 6.45 16.91
CA SER A 26 -1.97 7.74 17.60
C SER A 26 -0.68 8.56 17.47
N ILE A 27 -0.46 9.14 16.30
CA ILE A 27 0.74 9.93 15.98
C ILE A 27 0.46 11.40 16.26
N THR A 28 1.36 12.06 16.98
CA THR A 28 1.28 13.50 17.29
C THR A 28 2.40 14.32 16.66
N ASP A 29 3.50 13.67 16.28
CA ASP A 29 4.63 14.32 15.62
C ASP A 29 4.25 14.76 14.20
N PRO A 30 4.35 16.06 13.85
CA PRO A 30 3.97 16.57 12.53
C PRO A 30 4.75 15.97 11.36
N GLU A 31 6.04 15.64 11.54
CA GLU A 31 6.86 15.03 10.50
C GLU A 31 6.41 13.59 10.25
N ILE A 32 6.10 12.85 11.31
CA ILE A 32 5.58 11.49 11.20
C ILE A 32 4.17 11.47 10.60
N ILE A 33 3.30 12.43 10.95
CA ILE A 33 1.98 12.57 10.31
C ILE A 33 2.13 12.80 8.80
N LYS A 34 3.03 13.70 8.41
CA LYS A 34 3.32 13.96 6.99
C LYS A 34 3.82 12.70 6.30
N LEU A 35 4.76 11.98 6.92
CA LEU A 35 5.28 10.73 6.39
C LEU A 35 4.18 9.68 6.21
N CYS A 36 3.30 9.51 7.20
CA CYS A 36 2.17 8.59 7.12
C CYS A 36 1.20 8.95 5.99
N ASN A 37 0.91 10.24 5.79
CA ASN A 37 0.09 10.70 4.68
C ASN A 37 0.74 10.38 3.32
N ASP A 38 2.05 10.65 3.19
CA ASP A 38 2.82 10.37 1.97
C ASP A 38 2.84 8.85 1.67
N ILE A 39 3.04 8.01 2.70
CA ILE A 39 2.97 6.55 2.60
C ILE A 39 1.59 6.08 2.16
N VAL A 40 0.52 6.55 2.81
CA VAL A 40 -0.85 6.14 2.49
C VAL A 40 -1.21 6.49 1.05
N ALA A 41 -0.85 7.70 0.60
CA ALA A 41 -1.11 8.14 -0.77
C ALA A 41 -0.37 7.25 -1.80
N ALA A 42 0.93 7.03 -1.60
CA ALA A 42 1.74 6.22 -2.51
C ALA A 42 1.24 4.77 -2.57
N GLN A 43 0.99 4.15 -1.42
CA GLN A 43 0.61 2.75 -1.36
C GLN A 43 -0.81 2.48 -1.88
N LYS A 44 -1.75 3.42 -1.73
CA LYS A 44 -3.07 3.34 -2.38
C LYS A 44 -2.94 3.36 -3.91
N ALA A 45 -2.07 4.21 -4.46
CA ALA A 45 -1.82 4.26 -5.89
C ALA A 45 -1.16 2.96 -6.42
N GLU A 46 -0.20 2.40 -5.67
CA GLU A 46 0.44 1.13 -6.02
C GLU A 46 -0.54 -0.06 -5.96
N ILE A 47 -1.42 -0.10 -4.95
CA ILE A 47 -2.49 -1.11 -4.89
C ILE A 47 -3.40 -1.03 -6.12
N ALA A 48 -3.84 0.18 -6.50
CA ALA A 48 -4.69 0.36 -7.68
C ALA A 48 -4.00 -0.13 -8.96
N HIS A 49 -2.71 0.19 -9.13
CA HIS A 49 -1.92 -0.31 -10.27
C HIS A 49 -1.80 -1.84 -10.24
N MET A 50 -1.54 -2.43 -9.07
CA MET A 50 -1.45 -3.87 -8.89
C MET A 50 -2.77 -4.60 -9.16
N GLN A 51 -3.91 -4.03 -8.74
CA GLN A 51 -5.24 -4.56 -9.04
C GLN A 51 -5.51 -4.53 -10.54
N ALA A 52 -5.24 -3.41 -11.21
CA ALA A 52 -5.36 -3.29 -12.66
C ALA A 52 -4.47 -4.30 -13.42
N LEU A 53 -3.27 -4.59 -12.89
CA LEU A 53 -2.41 -5.63 -13.45
C LEU A 53 -3.01 -7.04 -13.27
N LEU A 54 -3.67 -7.33 -12.15
CA LEU A 54 -4.30 -8.64 -11.93
C LEU A 54 -5.52 -8.86 -12.83
N GLU A 55 -6.27 -7.81 -13.15
CA GLU A 55 -7.43 -7.89 -14.05
C GLU A 55 -7.04 -8.14 -15.52
N ARG A 56 -5.84 -7.73 -15.93
CA ARG A 56 -5.35 -7.91 -17.31
C ARG A 56 -4.97 -9.35 -17.67
N TYR A 57 -4.99 -10.28 -16.72
CA TYR A 57 -4.49 -11.64 -16.92
C TYR A 57 -5.33 -12.70 -16.20
#